data_AF-A0A852U4W0-F1
#
_entry.id   AF-A0A852U4W0-F1
#
_cell.length_a   1.000
_cell.length_b   1.000
_cell.length_c   1.000
_cell.angle_alpha   90.00
_cell.angle_beta   90.00
_cell.angle_gamma   90.00
#
_symmetry.space_group_name_H-M   'P 1'
#
loop_
_entity.id
_entity.type
_entity.pdbx_description
1 polymer ?
#
loop_
_entity_poly.entity_id
_entity_poly.type
_entity_poly.pdbx_seq_one_letter_code
_entity_poly.pdbx_strand_id
1 'polypeptide(L)'
;MPPHSPEEAPRPSTLRDLPRAAWISARASTPNTPLAVLSVPIYAFSIVPMTLRGGLYLDASRTGTVLFARRRPILDGVVVGLVTAAAFALWVAGILLFDTMLVLLLGMLAYAALLIGAVIALVQPGGTTLSASGPETPKGERWMVAALAQLPGTRMTAVMLARRLIEQAPPGSILVAAAATDALHERYVRAGFTAGRARRVYRLVPPRTQRNPAM
;
A
#
# COMPACT_ATOMS: atom_id res chain seq x y z
N MET A 1 5.28 -1.17 35.51
CA MET A 1 4.52 -0.93 34.27
C MET A 1 4.75 0.51 33.86
N PRO A 2 5.52 0.81 32.80
CA PRO A 2 5.66 2.18 32.35
C PRO A 2 4.36 2.63 31.67
N PRO A 3 4.00 3.93 31.75
CA PRO A 3 2.70 4.44 31.35
C PRO A 3 2.56 4.47 29.83
N HIS A 4 1.36 4.17 29.33
CA HIS A 4 1.00 4.38 27.93
C HIS A 4 1.12 5.87 27.60
N SER A 5 2.18 6.23 26.88
CA SER A 5 2.29 7.52 26.20
C SER A 5 1.05 7.74 25.33
N PRO A 6 0.52 8.97 25.23
CA PRO A 6 -0.61 9.27 24.34
C PRO A 6 -0.27 8.75 22.94
N GLU A 7 -1.05 7.79 22.42
CA GLU A 7 -0.80 7.15 21.14
C GLU A 7 -0.77 8.23 20.04
N GLU A 8 0.44 8.61 19.66
CA GLU A 8 0.70 9.57 18.60
C GLU A 8 0.02 9.07 17.32
N ALA A 9 -0.75 9.95 16.67
CA ALA A 9 -1.46 9.59 15.45
C ALA A 9 -0.47 8.97 14.45
N PRO A 10 -0.84 7.86 13.76
CA PRO A 10 0.05 7.22 12.80
C PRO A 10 0.56 8.24 11.79
N ARG A 11 1.89 8.39 11.71
CA ARG A 11 2.52 9.31 10.76
C ARG A 11 2.71 8.61 9.41
N PRO A 12 2.47 9.31 8.29
CA PRO A 12 2.82 8.78 6.98
C PRO A 12 4.35 8.62 6.88
N SER A 13 4.76 7.52 6.28
CA SER A 13 6.15 7.20 5.95
C SER A 13 6.71 8.17 4.92
N THR A 14 8.01 8.42 5.02
CA THR A 14 8.76 9.24 4.07
C THR A 14 9.55 8.38 3.09
N LEU A 15 10.16 9.00 2.07
CA LEU A 15 11.07 8.30 1.15
C LEU A 15 12.27 7.66 1.88
N ARG A 16 12.64 8.16 3.07
CA ARG A 16 13.70 7.55 3.89
C ARG A 16 13.31 6.19 4.47
N ASP A 17 12.01 5.95 4.65
CA ASP A 17 11.47 4.71 5.21
C ASP A 17 11.25 3.63 4.13
N LEU A 18 11.38 4.01 2.86
CA LEU A 18 11.07 3.17 1.70
C LEU A 18 11.89 1.88 1.63
N PRO A 19 13.22 1.87 1.87
CA PRO A 19 13.99 0.63 1.88
C PRO A 19 13.47 -0.37 2.93
N ARG A 20 13.06 0.14 4.10
CA ARG A 20 12.54 -0.69 5.18
C ARG A 20 11.15 -1.23 4.84
N ALA A 21 10.28 -0.40 4.29
CA ALA A 21 8.94 -0.82 3.88
C ALA A 21 8.97 -1.84 2.73
N ALA A 22 9.89 -1.66 1.78
CA ALA A 22 10.12 -2.61 0.70
C ALA A 22 10.62 -3.96 1.23
N TRP A 23 11.56 -3.94 2.18
CA TRP A 23 12.03 -5.15 2.85
C TRP A 23 10.91 -5.91 3.59
N ILE A 24 10.05 -5.19 4.32
CA ILE A 24 8.90 -5.80 5.02
C ILE A 24 7.96 -6.46 4.02
N SER A 25 7.61 -5.76 2.94
CA SER A 25 6.75 -6.30 1.87
C SER A 25 7.34 -7.53 1.18
N ALA A 26 8.65 -7.50 0.89
CA ALA A 26 9.37 -8.61 0.30
C ALA A 26 9.40 -9.85 1.23
N ARG A 27 9.73 -9.66 2.51
CA ARG A 27 9.73 -10.76 3.50
C ARG A 27 8.35 -11.30 3.83
N ALA A 28 7.31 -10.46 3.79
CA ALA A 28 5.94 -10.89 3.96
C ALA A 28 5.47 -11.77 2.80
N SER A 29 5.95 -11.48 1.58
CA SER A 29 5.51 -12.16 0.36
C SER A 29 6.38 -13.35 -0.02
N THR A 30 7.60 -13.44 0.51
CA THR A 30 8.56 -14.48 0.14
C THR A 30 9.16 -15.16 1.38
N PRO A 31 8.92 -16.48 1.57
CA PRO A 31 9.48 -17.24 2.69
C PRO A 31 11.01 -17.29 2.67
N ASN A 32 11.60 -17.40 1.47
CA ASN A 32 13.03 -17.53 1.25
C ASN A 32 13.75 -16.17 1.33
N THR A 33 14.69 -16.04 2.27
CA THR A 33 15.44 -14.79 2.49
C THR A 33 16.20 -14.31 1.23
N PRO A 34 16.88 -15.16 0.44
CA PRO A 34 17.60 -14.70 -0.75
C PRO A 34 16.66 -14.10 -1.81
N LEU A 35 15.51 -14.76 -2.07
CA LEU A 35 14.51 -14.25 -3.00
C LEU A 35 13.83 -12.97 -2.47
N ALA A 36 13.69 -12.83 -1.14
CA ALA A 36 13.21 -11.60 -0.55
C ALA A 36 14.18 -10.42 -0.79
N VAL A 37 15.49 -10.64 -0.67
CA VAL A 37 16.50 -9.60 -0.98
C VAL A 37 16.41 -9.18 -2.45
N LEU A 38 16.32 -10.14 -3.37
CA LEU A 38 16.24 -9.87 -4.81
C LEU A 38 14.95 -9.16 -5.22
N SER A 39 13.86 -9.31 -4.47
CA SER A 39 12.57 -8.67 -4.74
C SER A 39 12.42 -7.28 -4.11
N VAL A 40 13.32 -6.86 -3.21
CA VAL A 40 13.27 -5.52 -2.59
C VAL A 40 13.13 -4.39 -3.63
N PRO A 41 13.88 -4.36 -4.74
CA PRO A 41 13.74 -3.28 -5.73
C PRO A 41 12.34 -3.23 -6.35
N ILE A 42 11.72 -4.39 -6.59
CA ILE A 42 10.37 -4.50 -7.16
C ILE A 42 9.35 -3.94 -6.17
N TYR A 43 9.44 -4.32 -4.90
CA TYR A 43 8.55 -3.81 -3.85
C TYR A 43 8.78 -2.34 -3.53
N ALA A 44 10.04 -1.88 -3.57
CA ALA A 44 10.37 -0.47 -3.43
C ALA A 44 9.66 0.33 -4.52
N PHE A 45 9.80 -0.08 -5.78
CA PHE A 45 9.16 0.61 -6.89
C PHE A 45 7.63 0.57 -6.81
N SER A 46 7.03 -0.55 -6.40
CA SER A 46 5.57 -0.66 -6.32
C SER A 46 4.95 0.24 -5.24
N ILE A 47 5.67 0.54 -4.15
CA ILE A 47 5.20 1.41 -3.07
C ILE A 47 5.63 2.88 -3.21
N VAL A 48 6.60 3.21 -4.09
CA VAL A 48 7.06 4.60 -4.34
C VAL A 48 5.88 5.55 -4.62
N PRO A 49 4.97 5.26 -5.58
CA PRO A 49 3.87 6.17 -5.91
C PRO A 49 3.00 6.51 -4.69
N MET A 50 2.69 5.51 -3.86
CA MET A 50 1.89 5.69 -2.65
C MET A 50 2.67 6.42 -1.55
N THR A 51 3.98 6.21 -1.47
CA THR A 51 4.85 6.93 -0.53
C THR A 51 4.92 8.42 -0.89
N LEU A 52 5.08 8.75 -2.18
CA LEU A 52 5.06 10.14 -2.68
C LEU A 52 3.72 10.84 -2.38
N ARG A 53 2.63 10.08 -2.35
CA ARG A 53 1.29 10.58 -2.01
C ARG A 53 0.99 10.63 -0.51
N GLY A 54 1.94 10.26 0.35
CA GLY A 54 1.74 10.19 1.81
C GLY A 54 0.77 9.09 2.24
N GLY A 55 0.61 8.05 1.41
CA GLY A 55 -0.32 6.94 1.63
C GLY A 55 0.31 5.72 2.30
N LEU A 56 1.63 5.68 2.45
CA LEU A 56 2.33 4.59 3.13
C LEU A 56 2.48 4.91 4.61
N TYR A 57 2.18 3.95 5.48
CA TYR A 57 2.38 4.05 6.92
C TYR A 57 3.25 2.89 7.39
N LEU A 58 4.23 3.19 8.24
CA LEU A 58 5.13 2.24 8.86
C LEU A 58 4.87 2.27 10.36
N ASP A 59 4.69 1.10 10.98
CA ASP A 59 4.53 1.01 12.42
C ASP A 59 5.80 1.50 13.15
N ALA A 60 5.65 2.02 14.37
CA ALA A 60 6.77 2.54 15.17
C ALA A 60 7.88 1.50 15.42
N SER A 61 7.52 0.21 15.52
CA SER A 61 8.50 -0.88 15.65
C SER A 61 9.23 -1.23 14.34
N ARG A 62 8.85 -0.62 13.22
CA ARG A 62 9.40 -0.86 11.87
C ARG A 62 9.33 -2.34 11.45
N THR A 63 8.23 -3.01 11.82
CA THR A 63 7.98 -4.43 11.50
C THR A 63 6.74 -4.66 10.64
N GLY A 64 5.87 -3.66 10.52
CA GLY A 64 4.64 -3.74 9.73
C GLY A 64 4.36 -2.44 8.97
N THR A 65 3.77 -2.58 7.79
CA THR A 65 3.38 -1.48 6.90
C THR A 65 1.93 -1.62 6.45
N VAL A 66 1.30 -0.49 6.19
CA VAL A 66 -0.06 -0.41 5.65
C VAL A 66 -0.11 0.74 4.64
N LEU A 67 -0.77 0.52 3.50
CA LEU A 67 -1.16 1.60 2.61
C LEU A 67 -2.55 2.08 3.00
N PHE A 68 -2.65 3.36 3.38
CA PHE A 68 -3.90 4.03 3.72
C PHE A 68 -3.99 5.39 3.03
N ALA A 69 -4.82 5.50 2.00
CA ALA A 69 -4.89 6.74 1.22
C ALA A 69 -6.26 6.96 0.57
N ARG A 70 -6.57 8.24 0.34
CA ARG A 70 -7.71 8.62 -0.49
C ARG A 70 -7.52 8.15 -1.93
N ARG A 71 -8.48 7.38 -2.43
CA ARG A 71 -8.50 6.85 -3.79
C ARG A 71 -8.63 8.00 -4.80
N ARG A 72 -7.64 8.16 -5.68
CA ARG A 72 -7.66 9.14 -6.78
C ARG A 72 -7.06 8.48 -8.02
N PRO A 73 -7.82 7.63 -8.74
CA PRO A 73 -7.27 6.70 -9.74
C PRO A 73 -6.52 7.42 -10.87
N ILE A 74 -6.97 8.60 -11.27
CA ILE A 74 -6.30 9.42 -12.28
C ILE A 74 -4.93 9.89 -11.76
N LEU A 75 -4.89 10.45 -10.54
CA LEU A 75 -3.65 10.90 -9.92
C LEU A 75 -2.69 9.72 -9.65
N ASP A 76 -3.22 8.57 -9.23
CA ASP A 76 -2.46 7.34 -9.06
C ASP A 76 -1.81 6.91 -10.38
N GLY A 77 -2.58 6.90 -11.47
CA GLY A 77 -2.06 6.60 -12.81
C GLY A 77 -0.99 7.60 -13.28
N VAL A 78 -1.20 8.90 -13.04
CA VAL A 78 -0.22 9.94 -13.39
C VAL A 78 1.07 9.76 -12.60
N VAL A 79 1.01 9.54 -11.29
CA VAL A 79 2.21 9.35 -10.46
C VAL A 79 2.95 8.08 -10.87
N VAL A 80 2.24 6.96 -11.08
CA VAL A 80 2.86 5.71 -11.58
C VAL A 80 3.50 5.93 -12.95
N GLY A 81 2.83 6.63 -13.86
CA GLY A 81 3.34 6.97 -15.19
C GLY A 81 4.61 7.82 -15.14
N LEU A 82 4.63 8.86 -14.31
CA LEU A 82 5.81 9.72 -14.11
C LEU A 82 6.99 8.95 -13.51
N VAL A 83 6.74 8.12 -12.49
CA VAL A 83 7.78 7.30 -11.86
C VAL A 83 8.36 6.28 -12.86
N THR A 84 7.50 5.67 -13.68
CA THR A 84 7.91 4.73 -14.73
C THR A 84 8.70 5.43 -15.84
N ALA A 85 8.24 6.60 -16.29
CA ALA A 85 8.93 7.41 -17.30
C ALA A 85 10.30 7.89 -16.81
N ALA A 86 10.41 8.33 -15.55
CA ALA A 86 11.68 8.72 -14.95
C ALA A 86 12.67 7.54 -14.89
N ALA A 87 12.19 6.35 -14.50
CA ALA A 87 13.03 5.16 -14.47
C ALA A 87 13.47 4.71 -15.88
N PHE A 88 12.60 4.85 -16.88
CA PHE A 88 12.94 4.61 -18.28
C PHE A 88 14.00 5.60 -18.78
N ALA A 89 13.85 6.90 -18.48
CA ALA A 89 14.82 7.92 -18.86
C ALA A 89 16.20 7.66 -18.23
N LEU A 90 16.24 7.26 -16.95
CA LEU A 90 17.48 6.86 -16.28
C LEU A 90 18.12 5.63 -16.93
N TRP A 91 17.32 4.67 -17.37
CA TRP A 91 17.81 3.50 -18.09
C TRP A 91 18.43 3.87 -19.45
N VAL A 92 17.74 4.70 -20.25
CA VAL A 92 18.24 5.21 -21.53
C VAL A 92 19.54 6.00 -21.32
N ALA A 93 19.58 6.89 -20.32
CA ALA A 93 20.79 7.63 -19.98
C ALA A 93 21.96 6.69 -19.61
N GLY A 94 21.68 5.62 -18.85
CA GLY A 94 22.68 4.61 -18.53
C GLY A 94 23.26 3.93 -19.78
N ILE A 95 22.43 3.60 -20.76
CA ILE A 95 22.90 3.03 -22.04
C ILE A 95 23.79 4.02 -22.79
N LEU A 96 23.38 5.29 -22.86
CA LEU A 96 24.11 6.32 -23.61
C LEU A 96 25.48 6.65 -22.98
N LEU A 97 25.59 6.53 -21.65
CA LEU A 97 26.81 6.84 -20.91
C LEU A 97 27.78 5.67 -20.80
N PHE A 98 27.29 4.43 -20.90
CA PHE A 98 28.08 3.23 -20.70
C PHE A 98 27.87 2.27 -21.89
N ASP A 99 28.81 2.30 -22.84
CA ASP A 99 28.79 1.47 -24.06
C ASP A 99 29.21 0.03 -23.75
N THR A 100 28.35 -0.70 -23.01
CA THR A 100 28.59 -2.09 -22.65
C THR A 100 27.30 -2.90 -22.79
N MET A 101 27.37 -3.98 -23.56
CA MET A 101 26.31 -5.01 -23.67
C MET A 101 25.77 -5.45 -22.30
N LEU A 102 26.62 -5.46 -21.28
CA LEU A 102 26.26 -5.77 -19.90
C LEU A 102 25.31 -4.74 -19.27
N VAL A 103 25.52 -3.43 -19.52
CA VAL A 103 24.62 -2.36 -19.04
C VAL A 103 23.27 -2.43 -19.74
N LEU A 104 23.26 -2.78 -21.03
CA LEU A 104 22.05 -2.95 -21.80
C LEU A 104 21.21 -4.12 -21.27
N LEU A 105 21.85 -5.27 -21.01
CA LEU A 105 21.20 -6.46 -20.47
C LEU A 105 20.70 -6.26 -19.02
N LEU A 106 21.56 -5.75 -18.13
CA LEU A 106 21.18 -5.47 -16.73
C LEU A 106 20.09 -4.41 -16.64
N GLY A 107 20.19 -3.37 -17.46
CA GLY A 107 19.21 -2.31 -17.51
C GLY A 107 17.85 -2.80 -18.04
N MET A 108 17.83 -3.68 -19.06
CA MET A 108 16.59 -4.28 -19.56
C MET A 108 15.92 -5.16 -18.50
N LEU A 109 16.71 -5.95 -17.76
CA LEU A 109 16.21 -6.74 -16.62
C LEU A 109 15.65 -5.83 -15.51
N ALA A 110 16.36 -4.75 -15.18
CA ALA A 110 15.88 -3.77 -14.22
C ALA A 110 14.57 -3.13 -14.70
N TYR A 111 14.48 -2.70 -15.95
CA TYR A 111 13.27 -2.12 -16.52
C TYR A 111 12.09 -3.09 -16.53
N ALA A 112 12.31 -4.35 -16.90
CA ALA A 112 11.29 -5.40 -16.81
C ALA A 112 10.79 -5.59 -15.37
N ALA A 113 11.71 -5.59 -14.38
CA ALA A 113 11.36 -5.68 -12.97
C ALA A 113 10.54 -4.46 -12.49
N LEU A 114 10.84 -3.26 -13.01
CA LEU A 114 10.09 -2.04 -12.73
C LEU A 114 8.70 -2.06 -13.38
N LEU A 115 8.58 -2.55 -14.62
CA LEU A 115 7.28 -2.76 -15.27
C LEU A 115 6.42 -3.75 -14.47
N ILE A 116 7.01 -4.84 -13.98
CA ILE A 116 6.33 -5.76 -13.06
C ILE A 116 5.89 -5.03 -11.80
N GLY A 117 6.75 -4.18 -11.21
CA GLY A 117 6.40 -3.34 -10.07
C GLY A 117 5.25 -2.36 -10.35
N ALA A 118 5.22 -1.73 -11.53
CA ALA A 118 4.13 -0.85 -11.98
C ALA A 118 2.83 -1.64 -12.12
N VAL A 119 2.87 -2.81 -12.76
CA VAL A 119 1.72 -3.72 -12.87
C VAL A 119 1.25 -4.14 -11.49
N ILE A 120 2.16 -4.47 -10.56
CA ILE A 120 1.81 -4.78 -9.17
C ILE A 120 1.13 -3.59 -8.51
N ALA A 121 1.62 -2.36 -8.73
CA ALA A 121 1.04 -1.12 -8.20
C ALA A 121 -0.29 -0.72 -8.85
N LEU A 122 -0.63 -1.25 -10.02
CA LEU A 122 -1.87 -0.98 -10.74
C LEU A 122 -2.92 -2.11 -10.62
N VAL A 123 -2.50 -3.37 -10.59
CA VAL A 123 -3.37 -4.54 -10.83
C VAL A 123 -3.55 -5.44 -9.60
N GLN A 124 -2.63 -5.49 -8.63
CA GLN A 124 -2.75 -6.49 -7.57
C GLN A 124 -4.04 -6.36 -6.72
N PRO A 125 -4.82 -7.46 -6.59
CA PRO A 125 -5.91 -7.56 -5.62
C PRO A 125 -5.33 -7.40 -4.21
N GLY A 126 -5.68 -6.29 -3.56
CA GLY A 126 -5.19 -5.95 -2.22
C GLY A 126 -4.01 -5.00 -2.19
N GLY A 127 -3.47 -4.57 -3.34
CA GLY A 127 -2.39 -3.58 -3.44
C GLY A 127 -2.77 -2.25 -4.10
N THR A 128 -3.87 -2.17 -4.87
CA THR A 128 -4.02 -1.08 -5.86
C THR A 128 -5.37 -0.40 -5.95
N THR A 129 -5.30 0.82 -6.48
CA THR A 129 -6.35 1.82 -6.63
C THR A 129 -7.43 1.43 -7.62
N LEU A 130 -7.17 0.53 -8.57
CA LEU A 130 -8.16 0.11 -9.57
C LEU A 130 -9.07 -1.02 -9.05
N SER A 131 -8.56 -1.94 -8.22
CA SER A 131 -9.27 -3.17 -7.88
C SER A 131 -10.09 -3.15 -6.58
N ALA A 132 -9.87 -2.20 -5.65
CA ALA A 132 -10.70 -2.09 -4.44
C ALA A 132 -12.10 -1.47 -4.69
N SER A 133 -12.26 -0.92 -5.90
CA SER A 133 -13.38 -0.18 -6.47
C SER A 133 -14.46 -0.94 -7.26
N GLY A 134 -15.69 -1.15 -6.78
CA GLY A 134 -16.73 -1.78 -7.61
C GLY A 134 -17.96 -0.89 -7.90
N PRO A 135 -18.79 -1.23 -8.91
CA PRO A 135 -20.13 -0.64 -9.08
C PRO A 135 -21.01 -0.80 -7.83
N GLU A 136 -20.77 -1.86 -7.05
CA GLU A 136 -21.43 -2.15 -5.78
C GLU A 136 -21.00 -1.23 -4.64
N THR A 137 -19.86 -0.53 -4.76
CA THR A 137 -19.37 0.37 -3.72
C THR A 137 -20.13 1.71 -3.81
N PRO A 138 -20.68 2.23 -2.69
CA PRO A 138 -21.39 3.51 -2.70
C PRO A 138 -20.55 4.66 -3.27
N LYS A 139 -21.23 5.69 -3.80
CA LYS A 139 -20.58 6.91 -4.29
C LYS A 139 -20.18 7.77 -3.08
N GLY A 140 -18.98 8.33 -3.10
CA GLY A 140 -18.48 9.17 -2.01
C GLY A 140 -16.94 9.21 -1.94
N GLU A 141 -16.41 9.79 -0.88
CA GLU A 141 -14.97 9.83 -0.64
C GLU A 141 -14.47 8.46 -0.20
N ARG A 142 -13.71 7.79 -1.08
CA ARG A 142 -13.21 6.44 -0.86
C ARG A 142 -11.78 6.46 -0.31
N TRP A 143 -11.56 5.75 0.78
CA TRP A 143 -10.28 5.56 1.42
C TRP A 143 -9.88 4.10 1.34
N MET A 144 -8.70 3.84 0.80
CA MET A 144 -8.20 2.51 0.54
C MET A 144 -7.38 2.02 1.72
N VAL A 145 -7.62 0.79 2.14
CA VAL A 145 -6.71 0.01 3.00
C VAL A 145 -6.12 -1.10 2.15
N ALA A 146 -4.81 -1.08 1.94
CA ALA A 146 -4.12 -2.00 1.04
C ALA A 146 -2.72 -2.38 1.57
N ALA A 147 -2.14 -3.41 0.94
CA ALA A 147 -0.78 -3.89 1.12
C ALA A 147 -0.34 -3.95 2.59
N LEU A 148 -1.18 -4.56 3.44
CA LEU A 148 -0.76 -4.89 4.80
C LEU A 148 0.37 -5.91 4.70
N ALA A 149 1.56 -5.51 5.13
CA ALA A 149 2.73 -6.37 5.13
C ALA A 149 3.39 -6.34 6.50
N GLN A 150 3.92 -7.49 6.92
CA GLN A 150 4.51 -7.66 8.23
C GLN A 150 5.67 -8.65 8.17
N LEU A 151 6.71 -8.40 8.96
CA LEU A 151 7.80 -9.36 9.11
C LEU A 151 7.32 -10.66 9.76
N PRO A 152 7.75 -11.84 9.27
CA PRO A 152 7.45 -13.12 9.91
C PRO A 152 7.90 -13.14 11.38
N GLY A 153 7.09 -13.79 12.24
CA GLY A 153 7.42 -13.97 13.66
C GLY A 153 7.28 -12.72 14.54
N THR A 154 6.73 -11.62 14.00
CA THR A 154 6.49 -10.39 14.78
C THR A 154 5.05 -10.30 15.29
N ARG A 155 4.80 -9.42 16.26
CA ARG A 155 3.43 -9.09 16.73
C ARG A 155 2.58 -8.57 15.57
N MET A 156 1.25 -8.63 15.66
CA MET A 156 0.28 -8.22 14.63
C MET A 156 0.28 -6.70 14.31
N THR A 157 1.46 -6.11 14.08
CA THR A 157 1.71 -4.67 13.98
C THR A 157 1.03 -4.06 12.76
N ALA A 158 1.05 -4.73 11.62
CA ALA A 158 0.37 -4.25 10.42
C ALA A 158 -1.17 -4.19 10.62
N VAL A 159 -1.74 -5.20 11.28
CA VAL A 159 -3.18 -5.25 11.57
C VAL A 159 -3.57 -4.19 12.60
N MET A 160 -2.78 -4.04 13.67
CA MET A 160 -2.99 -2.99 14.68
C MET A 160 -2.86 -1.59 14.08
N LEU A 161 -1.88 -1.37 13.20
CA LEU A 161 -1.71 -0.12 12.47
C LEU A 161 -2.92 0.16 11.56
N ALA A 162 -3.37 -0.84 10.78
CA ALA A 162 -4.54 -0.69 9.92
C ALA A 162 -5.80 -0.38 10.73
N ARG A 163 -6.00 -1.06 11.88
CA ARG A 163 -7.13 -0.80 12.77
C ARG A 163 -7.13 0.65 13.27
N ARG A 164 -5.99 1.16 13.73
CA ARG A 164 -5.86 2.56 14.18
C ARG A 164 -6.17 3.55 13.06
N LEU A 165 -5.67 3.30 11.84
CA LEU A 165 -5.95 4.13 10.66
C LEU A 165 -7.44 4.12 10.27
N ILE A 166 -8.09 2.94 10.36
CA ILE A 166 -9.53 2.78 10.11
C ILE A 166 -10.37 3.53 11.14
N GLU A 167 -10.00 3.45 12.43
CA GLU A 167 -10.70 4.14 13.52
C GLU A 167 -10.56 5.67 13.42
N GLN A 168 -9.45 6.16 12.85
CA GLN A 168 -9.20 7.59 12.63
C GLN A 168 -9.61 8.08 11.24
N ALA A 169 -10.26 7.23 10.44
CA ALA A 169 -10.68 7.59 9.09
C ALA A 169 -11.65 8.78 9.10
N PRO A 170 -11.63 9.64 8.06
CA PRO A 170 -12.53 10.78 8.00
C PRO A 170 -14.00 10.38 8.11
N PRO A 171 -14.82 11.07 8.92
CA PRO A 171 -16.24 10.75 9.05
C PRO A 171 -16.97 10.91 7.71
N GLY A 172 -17.93 10.02 7.43
CA GLY A 172 -18.66 10.00 6.16
C GLY A 172 -17.86 9.44 4.98
N SER A 173 -16.64 8.94 5.21
CA SER A 173 -15.85 8.27 4.18
C SER A 173 -16.23 6.80 4.02
N ILE A 174 -15.86 6.25 2.86
CA ILE A 174 -16.07 4.84 2.51
C ILE A 174 -14.71 4.16 2.53
N LEU A 175 -14.50 3.25 3.47
CA LEU A 175 -13.32 2.40 3.52
C LEU A 175 -13.50 1.29 2.50
N VAL A 176 -12.48 1.06 1.68
CA VAL A 176 -12.46 0.02 0.66
C VAL A 176 -11.19 -0.81 0.78
N ALA A 177 -11.32 -2.13 0.63
CA ALA A 177 -10.20 -3.05 0.55
C ALA A 177 -10.51 -4.18 -0.44
N ALA A 178 -9.48 -4.86 -0.90
CA ALA A 178 -9.60 -6.08 -1.68
C ALA A 178 -8.79 -7.19 -1.00
N ALA A 179 -9.43 -8.32 -0.74
CA ALA A 179 -8.75 -9.45 -0.13
C ALA A 179 -8.01 -10.27 -1.21
N ALA A 180 -6.75 -10.61 -0.93
CA ALA A 180 -5.96 -11.48 -1.79
C ALA A 180 -6.45 -12.95 -1.74
N THR A 181 -7.06 -13.37 -0.63
CA THR A 181 -7.54 -14.73 -0.38
C THR A 181 -8.95 -14.72 0.21
N ASP A 182 -9.68 -15.84 0.05
CA ASP A 182 -11.04 -15.98 0.60
C ASP A 182 -11.04 -15.98 2.13
N ALA A 183 -10.03 -16.60 2.75
CA ALA A 183 -9.86 -16.54 4.20
C ALA A 183 -9.67 -15.11 4.73
N LEU A 184 -8.98 -14.25 3.97
CA LEU A 184 -8.82 -12.84 4.32
C LEU A 184 -10.12 -12.06 4.06
N HIS A 185 -10.86 -12.40 3.00
CA HIS A 185 -12.18 -11.84 2.69
C HIS A 185 -13.16 -12.07 3.86
N GLU A 186 -13.26 -13.30 4.36
CA GLU A 186 -14.10 -13.63 5.52
C GLU A 186 -13.69 -12.90 6.79
N ARG A 187 -12.38 -12.65 6.99
CA ARG A 187 -11.89 -11.87 8.13
C ARG A 187 -12.33 -10.41 8.04
N TYR A 188 -12.32 -9.81 6.84
CA TYR A 188 -12.85 -8.46 6.64
C TYR A 188 -14.36 -8.41 6.92
N VAL A 189 -15.12 -9.39 6.44
CA VAL A 189 -16.57 -9.44 6.68
C VAL A 189 -16.87 -9.54 8.18
N ARG A 190 -16.16 -10.42 8.90
CA ARG A 190 -16.25 -10.51 10.37
C ARG A 190 -15.84 -9.24 11.10
N ALA A 191 -14.96 -8.43 10.51
CA ALA A 191 -14.55 -7.13 11.03
C ALA A 191 -15.56 -6.00 10.72
N GLY A 192 -16.74 -6.33 10.18
CA GLY A 192 -17.82 -5.38 9.91
C GLY A 192 -17.73 -4.69 8.54
N PHE A 193 -16.96 -5.24 7.59
CA PHE A 193 -17.04 -4.82 6.21
C PHE A 193 -18.16 -5.55 5.47
N THR A 194 -18.82 -4.87 4.55
CA THR A 194 -19.78 -5.46 3.60
C THR A 194 -19.03 -6.12 2.45
N ALA A 195 -19.41 -7.36 2.13
CA ALA A 195 -18.86 -8.09 1.00
C ALA A 195 -19.32 -7.49 -0.34
N GLY A 196 -18.39 -7.34 -1.26
CA GLY A 196 -18.60 -6.93 -2.65
C GLY A 196 -18.26 -8.06 -3.64
N ARG A 197 -18.15 -7.72 -4.93
CA ARG A 197 -17.78 -8.71 -5.96
C ARG A 197 -16.26 -8.93 -5.98
N ALA A 198 -15.80 -10.09 -6.47
CA ALA A 198 -14.38 -10.39 -6.67
C ALA A 198 -13.50 -10.16 -5.41
N ARG A 199 -13.98 -10.57 -4.23
CA ARG A 199 -13.28 -10.45 -2.92
C ARG A 199 -13.02 -9.00 -2.48
N ARG A 200 -13.77 -8.05 -3.02
CA ARG A 200 -13.79 -6.65 -2.58
C ARG A 200 -14.64 -6.53 -1.32
N VAL A 201 -14.27 -5.60 -0.46
CA VAL A 201 -15.02 -5.28 0.75
C VAL A 201 -15.07 -3.78 0.93
N TYR A 202 -16.18 -3.28 1.50
CA TYR A 202 -16.31 -1.88 1.83
C TYR A 202 -16.98 -1.68 3.18
N ARG A 203 -16.71 -0.55 3.84
CA ARG A 203 -17.33 -0.17 5.10
C ARG A 203 -17.60 1.33 5.11
N LEU A 204 -18.80 1.69 5.55
CA LEU A 204 -19.18 3.10 5.75
C LEU A 204 -18.66 3.56 7.12
N VAL A 205 -17.91 4.66 7.13
CA VAL A 205 -17.57 5.36 8.37
C VAL A 205 -18.73 6.28 8.67
N PRO A 206 -19.44 6.09 9.80
CA PRO A 206 -20.57 6.94 10.13
C PRO A 206 -20.11 8.41 10.17
N PRO A 207 -20.94 9.35 9.65
CA PRO A 207 -20.67 10.77 9.89
C PRO A 207 -20.60 10.98 11.40
N ARG A 208 -19.70 11.86 11.87
CA ARG A 208 -19.72 12.29 13.27
C ARG A 208 -21.11 12.87 13.50
N THR A 209 -21.97 12.14 14.18
CA THR A 209 -23.24 12.67 14.65
C THR A 209 -22.85 13.89 15.45
N GLN A 210 -23.24 15.07 14.96
CA GLN A 210 -23.17 16.28 15.75
C GLN A 210 -23.91 15.92 17.04
N ARG A 211 -23.15 15.78 18.13
CA ARG A 211 -23.75 15.61 19.45
C ARG A 211 -24.53 16.89 19.62
N ASN A 212 -25.84 16.82 19.41
CA ASN A 212 -26.75 17.92 19.70
C ASN A 212 -26.36 18.40 21.10
N PRO A 213 -25.89 19.64 21.30
CA PRO A 213 -25.91 20.20 22.63
C PRO A 213 -27.40 20.28 22.96
N ALA A 214 -27.84 19.33 23.77
CA ALA A 214 -29.13 19.45 24.40
C ALA A 214 -29.08 20.68 25.32
N MET A 215 -30.16 21.45 25.26
CA MET A 215 -30.53 22.65 26.02
C MET A 215 -30.15 23.98 25.38
#